data_AF-A0A3D0DEE9-F1
#
_entry.id   AF-A0A3D0DEE9-F1
#
_cell.length_a   1.000
_cell.length_b   1.000
_cell.length_c   1.000
_cell.angle_alpha   90.00
_cell.angle_beta   90.00
_cell.angle_gamma   90.00
#
_symmetry.space_group_name_H-M   'P 1'
#
loop_
_entity.id
_entity.type
_entity.pdbx_description
1 polymer ?
#
loop_
_entity_poly.entity_id
_entity_poly.type
_entity_poly.pdbx_seq_one_letter_code
_entity_poly.pdbx_strand_id
1 'polypeptide(L)'
;MPKIDLKKELKALYSPSPKDVSKVDVPAANFLMIDGMGDPSTSKDFQDAIEALYSVSYTLKFALKKNPQTADFDYVVMPLEALWWTDGPDGFDIEHRDIWKWTAMIMQPP
;
A
#
# COMPACT_ATOMS: atom_id res chain seq x y z
N MET A 1 24.35 5.42 2.67
CA MET A 1 23.94 4.94 1.32
C MET A 1 22.91 5.90 0.69
N PRO A 2 22.62 5.86 -0.63
CA PRO A 2 21.51 6.63 -1.18
C PRO A 2 20.18 6.16 -0.59
N LYS A 3 19.25 7.10 -0.41
CA LYS A 3 17.89 6.81 0.07
C LYS A 3 17.20 5.82 -0.86
N ILE A 4 16.68 4.71 -0.31
CA ILE A 4 15.93 3.70 -1.04
C ILE A 4 14.62 4.31 -1.54
N ASP A 5 14.33 4.15 -2.83
CA ASP A 5 13.12 4.68 -3.45
C ASP A 5 12.56 3.62 -4.39
N LEU A 6 11.77 2.71 -3.83
CA LEU A 6 11.24 1.56 -4.57
C LEU A 6 10.32 1.98 -5.73
N LYS A 7 9.79 3.21 -5.75
CA LYS A 7 9.06 3.71 -6.93
C LYS A 7 9.96 3.87 -8.15
N LYS A 8 11.24 4.19 -7.94
CA LYS A 8 12.25 4.29 -9.00
C LYS A 8 12.76 2.92 -9.40
N GLU A 9 12.94 2.02 -8.44
CA GLU A 9 13.43 0.66 -8.67
C GLU A 9 12.36 -0.20 -9.36
N LEU A 10 11.11 -0.11 -8.92
CA LEU A 10 9.94 -0.80 -9.47
C LEU A 10 9.15 0.10 -10.43
N LYS A 11 9.86 0.85 -11.29
CA LYS A 11 9.25 1.86 -12.19
C LYS A 11 8.13 1.30 -13.05
N ALA A 12 8.24 0.05 -13.50
CA ALA A 12 7.20 -0.60 -14.30
C ALA A 12 5.85 -0.73 -13.54
N LEU A 13 5.88 -0.83 -12.20
CA LEU A 13 4.69 -0.94 -11.36
C LEU A 13 4.15 0.43 -10.94
N TYR A 14 5.03 1.40 -10.66
CA TYR A 14 4.66 2.69 -10.07
C TYR A 14 4.65 3.87 -11.05
N SER A 15 5.09 3.66 -12.29
CA SER A 15 5.08 4.68 -13.34
C SER A 15 4.73 4.08 -14.71
N PRO A 16 3.59 3.37 -14.84
CA PRO A 16 3.15 2.81 -16.12
C PRO A 16 2.77 3.90 -17.12
N SER A 17 2.85 3.57 -18.43
CA SER A 17 2.36 4.45 -19.50
C SER A 17 0.84 4.55 -19.43
N PRO A 18 0.24 5.75 -19.50
CA PRO A 18 -1.21 5.89 -19.60
C PRO A 18 -1.76 5.52 -20.99
N LYS A 19 -0.87 5.27 -21.97
CA LYS A 19 -1.25 5.01 -23.37
C LYS A 19 -1.22 3.53 -23.74
N ASP A 20 -0.49 2.73 -22.98
CA ASP A 20 -0.13 1.36 -23.37
C ASP A 20 -0.42 0.38 -22.24
N VAL A 21 -1.03 -0.75 -22.57
CA VAL A 21 -1.14 -1.89 -21.66
C VAL A 21 0.18 -2.63 -21.67
N SER A 22 0.72 -2.93 -20.48
CA SER A 22 1.97 -3.66 -20.33
C SER A 22 1.79 -4.88 -19.44
N LYS A 23 2.45 -5.98 -19.81
CA LYS A 23 2.62 -7.12 -18.91
C LYS A 23 3.73 -6.79 -17.94
N VAL A 24 3.49 -7.01 -16.65
CA VAL A 24 4.46 -6.79 -15.58
C VAL A 24 4.58 -8.04 -14.72
N ASP A 25 5.78 -8.27 -14.20
CA ASP A 25 6.02 -9.26 -13.15
C ASP A 25 6.08 -8.53 -11.82
N VAL A 26 5.19 -8.90 -10.89
CA VAL A 26 5.12 -8.32 -9.55
C VAL A 26 5.89 -9.22 -8.59
N PRO A 27 7.05 -8.78 -8.05
CA PRO A 27 7.80 -9.59 -7.11
C PRO A 27 7.07 -9.69 -5.76
N ALA A 28 7.41 -10.70 -4.98
CA ALA A 28 7.00 -10.75 -3.57
C ALA A 28 7.58 -9.53 -2.82
N ALA A 29 6.77 -8.91 -1.98
CA ALA A 29 7.15 -7.74 -1.20
C ALA A 29 6.52 -7.77 0.19
N ASN A 30 7.10 -7.02 1.11
CA ASN A 30 6.60 -6.86 2.46
C ASN A 30 5.63 -5.69 2.54
N PHE A 31 4.56 -5.83 3.31
CA PHE A 31 3.57 -4.78 3.48
C PHE A 31 3.11 -4.70 4.93
N LEU A 32 2.79 -3.49 5.36
CA LEU A 32 1.83 -3.28 6.44
C LEU A 32 0.44 -3.34 5.82
N MET A 33 -0.48 -4.10 6.43
CA MET A 33 -1.80 -4.36 5.88
C MET A 33 -2.86 -4.25 6.97
N ILE A 34 -4.03 -3.70 6.61
CA ILE A 34 -5.24 -3.70 7.44
C ILE A 34 -6.41 -4.12 6.57
N ASP A 35 -7.14 -5.12 7.01
CA ASP A 35 -8.37 -5.58 6.38
C ASP A 35 -9.59 -4.85 6.94
N GLY A 36 -10.61 -4.69 6.11
CA GLY A 36 -11.88 -4.14 6.52
C GLY A 36 -12.99 -4.34 5.50
N MET A 37 -14.12 -3.69 5.74
CA MET A 37 -15.32 -3.79 4.92
C MET A 37 -16.03 -2.43 4.83
N GLY A 38 -16.87 -2.27 3.81
CA GLY A 38 -17.73 -1.12 3.60
C GLY A 38 -17.18 -0.10 2.61
N ASP A 39 -18.01 0.90 2.29
CA ASP A 39 -17.69 1.92 1.31
C ASP A 39 -16.51 2.79 1.77
N PRO A 40 -15.38 2.79 1.05
CA PRO A 40 -14.22 3.57 1.44
C PRO A 40 -14.43 5.09 1.44
N SER A 41 -15.49 5.56 0.77
CA SER A 41 -15.83 6.97 0.67
C SER A 41 -16.46 7.50 1.96
N THR A 42 -17.07 6.62 2.75
CA THR A 42 -17.89 6.98 3.93
C THR A 42 -17.49 6.24 5.20
N SER A 43 -16.80 5.11 5.08
CA SER A 43 -16.36 4.28 6.20
C SER A 43 -15.29 4.96 7.05
N LYS A 44 -15.58 5.11 8.34
CA LYS A 44 -14.60 5.55 9.34
C LYS A 44 -13.47 4.53 9.49
N ASP A 45 -13.78 3.23 9.39
CA ASP A 45 -12.80 2.15 9.50
C ASP A 45 -11.73 2.25 8.40
N PHE A 46 -12.13 2.60 7.17
CA PHE A 46 -11.16 2.78 6.07
C PHE A 46 -10.26 4.01 6.31
N GLN A 47 -10.84 5.11 6.81
CA GLN A 47 -10.06 6.30 7.16
C GLN A 47 -9.05 6.01 8.28
N ASP A 48 -9.50 5.31 9.33
CA ASP A 48 -8.66 4.94 10.49
C ASP A 48 -7.56 3.96 10.09
N ALA A 49 -7.86 3.03 9.17
CA ALA A 49 -6.86 2.13 8.59
C ALA A 49 -5.76 2.90 7.86
N ILE A 50 -6.12 3.87 7.01
CA ILE A 50 -5.15 4.71 6.31
C ILE A 50 -4.29 5.50 7.30
N GLU A 51 -4.91 6.12 8.30
CA GLU A 51 -4.19 6.89 9.33
C GLU A 51 -3.20 6.01 10.10
N ALA A 52 -3.64 4.82 10.52
CA ALA A 52 -2.80 3.85 11.21
C ALA A 52 -1.62 3.39 10.34
N LEU A 53 -1.87 3.05 9.07
CA LEU A 53 -0.84 2.59 8.13
C LEU A 53 0.25 3.64 7.91
N TYR A 54 -0.13 4.91 7.69
CA TYR A 54 0.85 5.98 7.55
C TYR A 54 1.59 6.26 8.86
N SER A 55 0.87 6.30 9.98
CA SER A 55 1.45 6.51 11.31
C SER A 55 2.55 5.48 11.60
N VAL A 56 2.26 4.18 11.39
CA VAL A 56 3.24 3.11 11.60
C VAL A 56 4.36 3.18 10.55
N SER A 57 4.05 3.41 9.27
CA SER A 57 5.07 3.46 8.20
C SER A 57 6.11 4.57 8.44
N TYR A 58 5.66 5.78 8.79
CA TYR A 58 6.56 6.88 9.12
C TYR A 58 7.32 6.64 10.43
N THR A 59 6.65 6.10 11.44
CA THR A 59 7.29 5.75 12.72
C THR A 59 8.41 4.74 12.52
N LEU A 60 8.17 3.67 11.75
CA LEU A 60 9.18 2.66 11.42
C LEU A 60 10.37 3.29 10.69
N LYS A 61 10.12 4.07 9.64
CA LYS A 61 11.16 4.78 8.89
C LYS A 61 12.05 5.62 9.81
N PHE A 62 11.45 6.45 10.65
CA PHE A 62 12.23 7.36 11.52
C PHE A 62 12.92 6.61 12.66
N ALA A 63 12.33 5.52 13.16
CA ALA A 63 12.97 4.66 14.15
C ALA A 63 14.24 4.01 13.58
N LEU A 64 14.18 3.47 12.35
CA LEU A 64 15.32 2.88 11.66
C LEU A 64 16.42 3.92 11.40
N LYS A 65 16.05 5.10 10.91
CA LYS A 65 16.99 6.20 10.65
C LYS A 65 17.70 6.71 11.92
N LYS A 66 17.00 6.72 13.07
CA LYS A 66 17.55 7.19 14.35
C LYS A 66 18.44 6.14 15.03
N ASN A 67 18.22 4.87 14.76
CA ASN A 67 18.98 3.78 15.35
C ASN A 67 20.38 3.70 14.69
N PRO A 68 21.49 3.84 15.46
CA PRO A 68 22.85 3.80 14.91
C PRO A 68 23.20 2.53 14.14
N GLN A 69 22.59 1.39 14.46
CA GLN A 69 22.82 0.12 13.77
C GLN A 69 22.12 0.05 12.40
N THR A 70 21.10 0.87 12.18
CA THR A 70 20.30 0.91 10.94
C THR A 70 20.28 2.30 10.30
N ALA A 71 21.19 3.20 10.71
CA ALA A 71 21.16 4.61 10.30
C ALA A 71 21.33 4.80 8.78
N ASP A 72 21.99 3.84 8.12
CA ASP A 72 22.13 3.80 6.66
C ASP A 72 20.86 3.36 5.91
N PHE A 73 19.85 2.86 6.63
CA PHE A 73 18.58 2.39 6.09
C PHE A 73 17.54 3.53 6.09
N ASP A 74 17.66 4.44 5.12
CA ASP A 74 16.67 5.49 4.84
C ASP A 74 15.92 5.20 3.55
N TYR A 75 14.59 5.27 3.58
CA TYR A 75 13.73 4.94 2.44
C TYR A 75 12.57 5.92 2.27
N VAL A 76 11.97 5.95 1.08
CA VAL A 76 10.72 6.67 0.81
C VAL A 76 9.54 5.81 1.28
N VAL A 77 8.63 6.39 2.07
CA VAL A 77 7.35 5.71 2.38
C VAL A 77 6.57 5.54 1.08
N MET A 78 6.17 4.30 0.81
CA MET A 78 5.51 3.94 -0.44
C MET A 78 4.08 4.47 -0.51
N PRO A 79 3.49 4.59 -1.71
CA PRO A 79 2.10 4.99 -1.85
C PRO A 79 1.16 4.04 -1.11
N LEU A 80 0.00 4.57 -0.69
CA LEU A 80 -1.11 3.73 -0.27
C LEU A 80 -1.60 2.90 -1.46
N GLU A 81 -1.75 1.60 -1.24
CA GLU A 81 -2.35 0.64 -2.15
C GLU A 81 -3.58 0.03 -1.46
N ALA A 82 -4.54 -0.45 -2.24
CA ALA A 82 -5.69 -1.14 -1.70
C ALA A 82 -6.18 -2.24 -2.65
N LEU A 83 -6.46 -3.41 -2.07
CA LEU A 83 -7.15 -4.50 -2.74
C LEU A 83 -8.65 -4.41 -2.44
N TRP A 84 -9.49 -4.76 -3.41
CA TRP A 84 -10.94 -4.67 -3.30
C TRP A 84 -11.60 -5.94 -3.84
N TRP A 85 -12.57 -6.45 -3.10
CA TRP A 85 -13.36 -7.60 -3.53
C TRP A 85 -14.73 -7.61 -2.85
N THR A 86 -15.62 -8.48 -3.29
CA THR A 86 -16.90 -8.79 -2.65
C THR A 86 -16.97 -10.30 -2.43
N ASP A 87 -17.71 -10.73 -1.42
CA ASP A 87 -18.05 -12.15 -1.31
C ASP A 87 -19.20 -12.47 -2.26
N GLY A 88 -19.04 -13.49 -3.09
CA GLY A 88 -20.14 -13.98 -3.92
C GLY A 88 -19.68 -14.48 -5.29
N PRO A 89 -20.48 -15.33 -5.95
CA PRO A 89 -20.17 -15.85 -7.28
C PRO A 89 -20.32 -14.79 -8.38
N ASP A 90 -21.03 -13.70 -8.11
CA ASP A 90 -21.47 -12.71 -9.10
C ASP A 90 -20.40 -11.66 -9.44
N GLY A 91 -19.20 -11.79 -8.88
CA GLY A 91 -18.09 -10.87 -9.10
C GLY A 91 -18.18 -9.57 -8.29
N PHE A 92 -17.36 -8.59 -8.65
CA PHE A 92 -17.25 -7.32 -7.92
C PHE A 92 -18.43 -6.39 -8.24
N ASP A 93 -19.32 -6.19 -7.26
CA ASP A 93 -20.48 -5.33 -7.39
C ASP A 93 -20.10 -3.86 -7.13
N ILE A 94 -20.10 -3.03 -8.17
CA ILE A 94 -19.68 -1.63 -8.07
C ILE A 94 -20.74 -0.73 -7.39
N GLU A 95 -22.01 -1.14 -7.44
CA GLU A 95 -23.15 -0.35 -6.96
C GLU A 95 -23.34 -0.49 -5.44
N HIS A 96 -23.15 -1.70 -4.90
CA HIS A 96 -23.30 -1.99 -3.47
C HIS A 96 -21.94 -1.93 -2.74
N ARG A 97 -21.49 -0.71 -2.43
CA ARG A 97 -20.18 -0.50 -1.79
C ARG A 97 -20.13 -0.91 -0.33
N ASP A 98 -21.27 -1.05 0.33
CA ASP A 98 -21.39 -1.48 1.72
C ASP A 98 -20.91 -2.92 1.96
N ILE A 99 -20.95 -3.76 0.92
CA ILE A 99 -20.46 -5.15 0.98
C ILE A 99 -19.02 -5.31 0.51
N TRP A 100 -18.35 -4.22 0.11
CA TRP A 100 -16.97 -4.30 -0.33
C TRP A 100 -16.08 -4.72 0.83
N LYS A 101 -15.21 -5.68 0.57
CA LYS A 101 -14.08 -6.00 1.42
C LYS A 101 -12.83 -5.41 0.82
N TRP A 102 -11.93 -4.98 1.70
CA TRP A 102 -10.71 -4.35 1.29
C TRP A 102 -9.54 -4.70 2.20
N THR A 103 -8.35 -4.64 1.62
CA THR A 103 -7.08 -4.65 2.34
C THR A 103 -6.36 -3.36 1.95
N ALA A 104 -6.22 -2.43 2.89
CA ALA A 104 -5.39 -1.24 2.72
C ALA A 104 -3.95 -1.60 3.09
N MET A 105 -2.98 -1.17 2.28
CA MET A 105 -1.59 -1.60 2.45
C MET A 105 -0.56 -0.57 2.02
N ILE A 106 0.60 -0.58 2.70
CA ILE A 106 1.77 0.22 2.34
C ILE A 106 2.99 -0.70 2.30
N MET A 107 3.62 -0.79 1.12
CA MET A 107 4.84 -1.57 0.92
C MET A 107 5.96 -1.07 1.83
N GLN A 108 6.61 -2.01 2.52
CA GLN A 108 7.83 -1.75 3.28
C GLN A 108 9.03 -2.32 2.51
N PRO A 109 10.19 -1.65 2.55
CA PRO A 109 11.41 -2.22 2.00
C PRO A 109 11.77 -3.53 2.71
N PRO A 110 12.43 -4.47 1.99
CA PRO A 110 12.88 -5.74 2.54
C PRO A 110 13.98 -5.62 3.60
#